data_AF-A0A954Z669-F1
#
_entry.id   AF-A0A954Z669-F1
#
_cell.length_a   1.000
_cell.length_b   1.000
_cell.length_c   1.000
_cell.angle_alpha   90.00
_cell.angle_beta   90.00
_cell.angle_gamma   90.00
#
_symmetry.space_group_name_H-M   'P 1'
#
loop_
_entity.id
_entity.type
_entity.pdbx_description
1 polymer ?
#
loop_
_entity_poly.entity_id
_entity_poly.type
_entity_poly.pdbx_seq_one_letter_code
_entity_poly.pdbx_strand_id
1 'polypeptide(L)'
;MSNHNRHGKRVCAICGRSLSSGDLFVGDVIRPAIARLIREAHPDWTVDQSICRDDLAVFRGRYVHKLLESEKGELTSLEQDVLRSLREHEVLASNVDAEFEHDWTLGERLADRIASFGGSWTFLIVFAGFLAAWIILNSLVLYWRPVDPYPFILLNLVLSCLASVQAPIIMM
;
A
#
# COMPACT_ATOMS: atom_id res chain seq x y z
N MET A 1 -37.95 -19.36 -22.66
CA MET A 1 -36.49 -19.24 -22.55
C MET A 1 -35.98 -18.55 -23.81
N SER A 2 -35.97 -17.22 -23.84
CA SER A 2 -35.49 -16.46 -25.01
C SER A 2 -34.21 -15.73 -24.67
N ASN A 3 -33.15 -16.25 -25.27
CA ASN A 3 -31.80 -15.73 -25.33
C ASN A 3 -31.84 -14.32 -25.95
N HIS A 4 -31.47 -13.28 -25.20
CA HIS A 4 -31.32 -11.92 -25.73
C HIS A 4 -29.87 -11.47 -25.57
N ASN A 5 -29.04 -12.02 -26.45
CA ASN A 5 -27.71 -11.54 -26.75
C ASN A 5 -27.82 -10.17 -27.46
N ARG A 6 -27.85 -9.06 -26.71
CA ARG A 6 -27.81 -7.69 -27.24
C ARG A 6 -26.52 -7.00 -26.77
N HIS A 7 -25.43 -7.22 -27.49
CA HIS A 7 -24.26 -6.31 -27.45
C HIS A 7 -24.58 -4.99 -28.19
N GLY A 8 -25.63 -4.28 -27.76
CA GLY A 8 -25.95 -2.96 -28.25
C GLY A 8 -25.18 -1.92 -27.44
N LYS A 9 -24.32 -1.14 -28.10
CA LYS A 9 -23.71 0.06 -27.50
C LYS A 9 -24.85 0.95 -26.99
N ARG A 10 -24.94 1.15 -25.68
CA ARG A 10 -25.95 2.04 -25.06
C ARG A 10 -25.32 3.40 -24.83
N VAL A 11 -26.13 4.44 -24.87
CA VAL A 11 -25.67 5.83 -24.77
C VAL A 11 -25.95 6.34 -23.36
N CYS A 12 -24.97 7.03 -22.77
CA CYS A 12 -25.20 7.76 -21.53
C CYS A 12 -26.16 8.94 -21.79
N ALA A 13 -27.25 9.02 -21.04
CA ALA A 13 -28.21 10.11 -21.15
C ALA A 13 -27.69 11.47 -20.66
N ILE A 14 -26.53 11.50 -19.98
CA ILE A 14 -25.90 12.73 -19.48
C ILE A 14 -24.82 13.21 -20.44
N CYS A 15 -23.74 12.44 -20.63
CA CYS A 15 -22.65 12.86 -21.51
C CYS A 15 -22.81 12.49 -22.99
N GLY A 16 -23.85 11.72 -23.38
CA GLY A 16 -24.07 11.31 -24.77
C GLY A 16 -23.05 10.31 -25.33
N ARG A 17 -22.13 9.78 -24.52
CA ARG A 17 -21.11 8.81 -24.96
C ARG A 17 -21.71 7.41 -25.17
N SER A 18 -21.40 6.77 -26.29
CA SER A 18 -21.77 5.38 -26.57
C SER A 18 -20.76 4.43 -25.91
N LEU A 19 -21.21 3.64 -24.94
CA LEU A 19 -20.35 2.80 -24.10
C LEU A 19 -20.80 1.34 -24.13
N SER A 20 -19.90 0.46 -23.68
CA SER A 20 -20.20 -0.96 -23.53
C SER A 20 -21.22 -1.17 -22.41
N SER A 21 -22.11 -2.16 -22.54
CA SER A 21 -23.18 -2.41 -21.55
C SER A 21 -22.70 -2.63 -20.11
N GLY A 22 -21.41 -2.93 -19.88
CA GLY A 22 -20.84 -3.08 -18.54
C GLY A 22 -20.54 -1.78 -17.81
N ASP A 23 -20.48 -0.65 -18.53
CA ASP A 23 -20.14 0.67 -17.97
C ASP A 23 -21.33 1.61 -17.84
N LEU A 24 -22.54 1.13 -18.18
CA LEU A 24 -23.79 1.87 -18.03
C LEU A 24 -24.67 1.28 -16.92
N PHE A 25 -25.16 2.16 -16.08
CA PHE A 25 -26.10 1.86 -15.00
C PHE A 25 -27.48 2.40 -15.37
N VAL A 26 -28.52 1.60 -15.17
CA VAL A 26 -29.92 2.06 -15.31
C VAL A 26 -30.30 2.86 -14.07
N GLY A 27 -31.07 3.94 -14.26
CA GLY A 27 -31.49 4.84 -13.19
C GLY A 27 -32.20 4.16 -12.01
N ASP A 28 -32.93 3.08 -12.25
CA ASP A 28 -33.60 2.26 -11.21
C ASP A 28 -32.64 1.70 -10.14
N VAL A 29 -31.39 1.41 -10.51
CA VAL A 29 -30.36 0.86 -9.58
C VAL A 29 -29.68 1.97 -8.76
N ILE A 30 -29.92 3.24 -9.09
CA ILE A 30 -29.29 4.39 -8.44
C ILE A 30 -30.08 4.77 -7.19
N ARG A 31 -29.38 5.05 -6.07
CA ARG A 31 -30.03 5.50 -4.83
C ARG A 31 -30.94 6.71 -5.11
N PRO A 32 -32.18 6.76 -4.58
CA PRO A 32 -33.14 7.83 -4.86
C PRO A 32 -32.63 9.24 -4.57
N ALA A 33 -31.76 9.40 -3.56
CA ALA A 33 -31.14 10.68 -3.24
C ALA A 33 -30.22 11.20 -4.37
N ILE A 34 -29.44 10.31 -4.99
CA ILE A 34 -28.57 10.65 -6.12
C ILE A 34 -29.41 10.86 -7.39
N ALA A 35 -30.46 10.05 -7.61
CA ALA A 35 -31.38 10.21 -8.73
C ALA A 35 -32.08 11.59 -8.72
N ARG A 36 -32.46 12.08 -7.53
CA ARG A 36 -32.99 13.45 -7.36
C ARG A 36 -31.96 14.51 -7.76
N LEU A 37 -30.70 14.37 -7.33
CA LEU A 37 -29.63 15.29 -7.70
C LEU A 37 -29.31 15.29 -9.19
N ILE A 38 -29.41 14.13 -9.84
CA ILE A 38 -29.26 14.04 -11.29
C ILE A 38 -30.41 14.80 -11.97
N ARG A 39 -31.65 14.62 -11.51
CA ARG A 39 -32.82 15.32 -12.07
C ARG A 39 -32.81 16.83 -11.83
N GLU A 40 -32.23 17.28 -10.72
CA GLU A 40 -31.98 18.71 -10.47
C GLU A 40 -31.04 19.32 -11.52
N ALA A 41 -30.01 18.58 -11.96
CA ALA A 41 -29.06 19.05 -12.96
C ALA A 41 -29.51 18.79 -14.41
N HIS A 42 -30.28 17.73 -14.63
CA HIS A 42 -30.78 17.28 -15.93
C HIS A 42 -32.27 16.93 -15.82
N PRO A 43 -33.18 17.91 -16.03
CA PRO A 43 -34.63 17.71 -15.88
C PRO A 43 -35.21 16.65 -16.83
N ASP A 44 -34.59 16.47 -17.99
CA ASP A 44 -34.98 15.49 -19.01
C ASP A 44 -34.55 14.05 -18.67
N TRP A 45 -33.81 13.87 -17.57
CA TRP A 45 -33.32 12.56 -17.14
C TRP A 45 -34.37 11.76 -16.37
N THR A 46 -34.69 10.57 -16.88
CA THR A 46 -35.65 9.63 -16.27
C THR A 46 -34.97 8.37 -15.72
N VAL A 47 -35.64 7.66 -14.82
CA VAL A 47 -35.09 6.46 -14.15
C VAL A 47 -34.85 5.28 -15.10
N ASP A 48 -35.50 5.29 -16.27
CA ASP A 48 -35.33 4.27 -17.31
C ASP A 48 -34.09 4.52 -18.18
N GLN A 49 -33.50 5.71 -18.08
CA GLN A 49 -32.32 6.09 -18.86
C GLN A 49 -31.03 5.61 -18.20
N SER A 50 -30.05 5.31 -19.06
CA SER A 50 -28.73 4.85 -18.62
C SER A 50 -27.75 5.99 -18.37
N ILE A 51 -26.97 5.90 -17.29
CA ILE A 51 -25.87 6.80 -16.96
C ILE A 51 -24.54 6.03 -16.98
N CYS A 52 -23.45 6.64 -17.43
CA CYS A 52 -22.14 6.01 -17.37
C CYS A 52 -21.52 6.07 -15.97
N ARG A 53 -20.51 5.22 -15.73
CA ARG A 53 -19.74 5.20 -14.48
C ARG A 53 -19.15 6.57 -14.10
N ASP A 54 -18.56 7.29 -15.05
CA ASP A 54 -17.89 8.56 -14.80
C ASP A 54 -18.86 9.62 -14.30
N ASP A 55 -19.96 9.83 -15.04
CA ASP A 55 -20.96 10.84 -14.69
C ASP A 55 -21.61 10.48 -13.36
N LEU A 56 -21.91 9.20 -13.12
CA LEU A 56 -22.44 8.73 -11.85
C LEU A 56 -21.47 8.98 -10.68
N ALA A 57 -20.16 8.85 -10.90
CA ALA A 57 -19.16 9.16 -9.88
C ALA A 57 -19.15 10.65 -9.52
N VAL A 58 -19.30 11.54 -10.50
CA VAL A 58 -19.42 12.99 -10.28
C VAL A 58 -20.65 13.30 -9.40
N PHE A 59 -21.82 12.74 -9.72
CA PHE A 59 -23.03 12.97 -8.92
C PHE A 59 -22.95 12.36 -7.51
N ARG A 60 -22.27 11.22 -7.35
CA ARG A 60 -21.97 10.65 -6.02
C ARG A 60 -21.11 11.59 -5.18
N GLY A 61 -20.05 12.16 -5.77
CA GLY A 61 -19.21 13.15 -5.09
C GLY A 61 -19.99 14.38 -4.65
N ARG A 62 -20.84 14.93 -5.53
CA ARG A 62 -21.72 16.06 -5.18
C ARG A 62 -22.72 15.71 -4.08
N TYR A 63 -23.28 14.50 -4.09
CA TYR A 63 -24.18 14.05 -3.03
C TYR A 63 -23.49 14.01 -1.67
N VAL A 64 -22.28 13.45 -1.61
CA VAL A 64 -21.47 13.43 -0.38
C VAL A 64 -21.14 14.84 0.08
N HIS A 65 -20.74 15.74 -0.84
CA HIS A 65 -20.47 17.14 -0.50
C HIS A 65 -21.70 17.84 0.10
N LYS A 66 -22.88 17.73 -0.53
CA LYS A 66 -24.13 18.30 -0.01
C LYS A 66 -24.50 17.71 1.35
N LEU A 67 -24.27 16.42 1.57
CA LEU A 67 -24.54 15.79 2.86
C LEU A 67 -23.61 16.35 3.94
N LEU A 68 -22.31 16.47 3.64
CA LEU A 68 -21.32 17.07 4.54
C LEU A 68 -21.62 18.54 4.84
N GLU A 69 -22.09 19.33 3.87
CA GLU A 69 -22.54 20.72 4.10
C GLU A 69 -23.80 20.78 4.96
N SER A 70 -24.74 19.84 4.77
CA SER A 70 -25.96 19.79 5.56
C SER A 70 -25.75 19.33 7.01
N GLU A 71 -24.72 18.51 7.26
CA GLU A 71 -24.33 18.06 8.60
C GLU A 71 -23.41 19.08 9.29
N LYS A 72 -22.60 19.82 8.53
CA LYS A 72 -21.81 20.97 9.02
C LYS A 72 -22.65 22.26 9.00
N GLY A 73 -23.80 22.26 9.69
CA GLY A 73 -24.54 23.49 9.94
C GLY A 73 -23.60 24.62 10.33
N GLU A 74 -23.66 25.73 9.59
CA GLU A 74 -22.83 26.96 9.67
C GLU A 74 -21.62 26.86 10.61
N LEU A 75 -20.43 26.62 10.06
CA LEU A 75 -19.18 26.65 10.83
C LEU A 75 -19.16 27.92 11.69
N THR A 76 -19.17 27.75 13.01
CA THR A 76 -19.07 28.88 13.92
C THR A 76 -17.70 29.55 13.74
N SER A 77 -17.59 30.85 13.99
CA SER A 77 -16.33 31.60 13.80
C SER A 77 -15.16 30.99 14.57
N LEU A 78 -15.44 30.33 15.70
CA LEU A 78 -14.45 29.59 16.48
C LEU A 78 -13.88 28.38 15.75
N GLU A 79 -14.71 27.62 15.03
CA GLU A 79 -14.27 26.43 14.28
C GLU A 79 -13.44 26.81 13.06
N GLN A 80 -13.74 27.95 12.43
CA GLN A 80 -12.91 28.49 11.35
C GLN A 80 -11.53 28.93 11.83
N ASP A 81 -11.43 29.50 13.03
CA ASP A 81 -10.14 29.88 13.62
C ASP A 81 -9.33 28.63 14.02
N VAL A 82 -9.98 27.61 14.57
CA VAL A 82 -9.32 26.31 14.86
C VAL A 82 -8.85 25.63 13.57
N LEU A 83 -9.65 25.62 12.50
CA LEU A 83 -9.26 25.10 11.19
C LEU A 83 -8.09 25.87 10.57
N ARG A 84 -8.01 27.19 10.80
CA ARG A 84 -6.88 28.03 10.36
C ARG A 84 -5.60 27.63 11.10
N SER A 85 -5.66 27.48 12.42
CA SER A 85 -4.50 27.06 13.23
C SER A 85 -4.04 25.63 12.91
N LEU A 86 -4.97 24.72 12.61
CA LEU A 86 -4.63 23.36 12.17
C LEU A 86 -3.93 23.37 10.80
N ARG A 87 -4.41 24.15 9.84
CA ARG A 87 -3.77 24.26 8.51
C ARG A 87 -2.36 24.86 8.57
N GLU A 88 -2.14 25.82 9.47
CA GLU A 88 -0.81 26.38 9.73
C GLU A 88 0.15 25.39 10.41
N HIS A 89 -0.37 24.41 11.17
CA HIS A 89 0.46 23.36 11.78
C HIS A 89 0.61 22.10 10.90
N GLU A 90 -0.30 21.85 9.96
CA GLU A 90 -0.24 20.70 9.05
C GLU A 90 0.91 20.82 8.02
N VAL A 91 1.35 22.05 7.71
CA VAL A 91 2.55 22.29 6.89
C VAL A 91 3.86 21.85 7.56
N LEU A 92 3.88 21.64 8.89
CA LEU A 92 5.05 21.07 9.58
C LEU A 92 5.16 19.54 9.38
N ALA A 93 4.05 18.84 9.13
CA ALA A 93 4.04 17.38 9.04
C ALA A 93 4.33 16.85 7.62
N SER A 94 4.21 17.68 6.58
CA SER A 94 4.35 17.24 5.18
C SER A 94 5.79 17.25 4.65
N ASN A 95 6.76 17.81 5.39
CA ASN A 95 8.14 17.96 4.90
C ASN A 95 9.21 17.32 5.80
N VAL A 96 8.84 16.48 6.77
CA VAL A 96 9.85 15.72 7.51
C VAL A 96 10.47 14.63 6.63
N ASP A 97 9.74 14.08 5.66
CA ASP A 97 10.28 13.10 4.70
C ASP A 97 11.06 13.72 3.53
N ALA A 98 10.84 15.02 3.24
CA ALA A 98 11.45 15.69 2.09
C ALA A 98 12.81 16.33 2.38
N GLU A 99 13.23 16.39 3.66
CA GLU A 99 14.53 16.92 4.09
C GLU A 99 15.58 15.82 4.39
N PHE A 100 15.22 14.54 4.23
CA PHE A 100 16.16 13.40 4.29
C PHE A 100 16.80 13.03 2.94
N GLU A 101 16.62 13.85 1.91
CA GLU A 101 17.58 13.86 0.81
C GLU A 101 18.73 14.81 1.18
N HIS A 102 19.79 14.31 1.79
CA HIS A 102 21.20 14.61 1.43
C HIS A 102 22.17 13.79 2.30
N ASP A 103 22.98 13.00 1.59
CA ASP A 103 24.11 12.17 2.03
C ASP A 103 23.84 11.02 3.01
N TRP A 104 23.41 9.88 2.44
CA TRP A 104 23.65 8.57 3.04
C TRP A 104 25.12 8.48 3.43
N THR A 105 25.38 8.48 4.74
CA THR A 105 26.73 8.29 5.26
C THR A 105 27.25 6.92 4.82
N LEU A 106 28.58 6.76 4.71
CA LEU A 106 29.18 5.46 4.38
C LEU A 106 28.72 4.35 5.35
N GLY A 107 28.38 4.72 6.59
CA GLY A 107 27.81 3.84 7.60
C GLY A 107 26.40 3.38 7.25
N GLU A 108 25.50 4.28 6.86
CA GLU A 108 24.13 3.94 6.49
C GLU A 108 24.08 3.08 5.22
N ARG A 109 24.95 3.36 4.23
CA ARG A 109 25.03 2.56 3.01
C ARG A 109 25.60 1.16 3.25
N LEU A 110 26.51 1.02 4.23
CA LEU A 110 27.01 -0.27 4.66
C LEU A 110 25.97 -1.04 5.47
N ALA A 111 25.24 -0.37 6.37
CA ALA A 111 24.16 -0.96 7.16
C ALA A 111 23.04 -1.49 6.26
N ASP A 112 22.60 -0.72 5.26
CA ASP A 112 21.57 -1.13 4.30
C ASP A 112 21.99 -2.34 3.46
N ARG A 113 23.27 -2.40 3.06
CA ARG A 113 23.84 -3.61 2.46
C ARG A 113 23.81 -4.78 3.45
N ILE A 114 24.32 -4.63 4.67
CA ILE A 114 24.35 -5.73 5.65
C ILE A 114 22.92 -6.23 5.95
N ALA A 115 21.94 -5.34 6.06
CA ALA A 115 20.53 -5.68 6.26
C ALA A 115 19.95 -6.46 5.08
N SER A 116 20.17 -6.00 3.84
CA SER A 116 19.72 -6.71 2.64
C SER A 116 20.44 -8.05 2.42
N PHE A 117 21.71 -8.18 2.84
CA PHE A 117 22.44 -9.45 2.83
C PHE A 117 21.97 -10.42 3.93
N GLY A 118 21.74 -9.93 5.15
CA GLY A 118 21.30 -10.73 6.30
C GLY A 118 19.87 -11.25 6.19
N GLY A 119 19.00 -10.53 5.47
CA GLY A 119 17.60 -10.95 5.22
C GLY A 119 17.41 -11.91 4.03
N SER A 120 18.45 -12.21 3.26
CA SER A 120 18.32 -13.05 2.06
C SER A 120 18.40 -14.54 2.36
N TRP A 121 17.46 -15.32 1.80
CA TRP A 121 17.45 -16.78 1.87
C TRP A 121 18.72 -17.43 1.30
N THR A 122 19.35 -16.79 0.30
CA THR A 122 20.59 -17.34 -0.29
C THR A 122 21.77 -17.29 0.67
N PHE A 123 21.85 -16.27 1.53
CA PHE A 123 22.90 -16.16 2.55
C PHE A 123 22.81 -17.29 3.57
N LEU A 124 21.60 -17.59 4.04
CA LEU A 124 21.35 -18.67 5.01
C LEU A 124 21.77 -20.04 4.45
N ILE A 125 21.46 -20.31 3.18
CA ILE A 125 21.81 -21.57 2.52
C ILE A 125 23.33 -21.71 2.35
N VAL A 126 24.01 -20.65 1.89
CA VAL A 126 25.48 -20.66 1.73
C VAL A 126 26.17 -20.81 3.08
N PHE A 127 25.70 -20.09 4.10
CA PHE A 127 26.24 -20.16 5.46
C PHE A 127 26.06 -21.56 6.07
N ALA A 128 24.88 -22.16 5.94
CA ALA A 128 24.63 -23.53 6.37
C ALA A 128 25.54 -24.54 5.64
N GLY A 129 25.74 -24.36 4.33
CA GLY A 129 26.67 -25.17 3.54
C GLY A 129 28.13 -25.04 4.01
N PHE A 130 28.57 -23.83 4.33
CA PHE A 130 29.91 -23.60 4.89
C PHE A 130 30.10 -24.29 6.24
N LEU A 131 29.11 -24.19 7.15
CA LEU A 131 29.15 -24.88 8.43
C LEU A 131 29.21 -26.40 8.26
N ALA A 132 28.38 -26.95 7.37
CA ALA A 132 28.40 -28.37 7.06
C ALA A 132 29.76 -28.81 6.50
N ALA A 133 30.34 -28.04 5.56
CA ALA A 133 31.66 -28.31 5.01
C ALA A 133 32.75 -28.26 6.09
N TRP A 134 32.68 -27.29 7.01
CA TRP A 134 33.63 -27.17 8.12
C TRP A 134 33.55 -28.37 9.07
N ILE A 135 32.34 -28.81 9.42
CA ILE A 135 32.10 -30.00 10.24
C ILE A 135 32.64 -31.25 9.54
N ILE A 136 32.34 -31.42 8.25
CA ILE A 136 32.82 -32.56 7.45
C ILE A 136 34.34 -32.57 7.36
N LEU A 137 34.96 -31.43 7.07
CA LEU A 137 36.42 -31.31 6.96
C LEU A 137 37.08 -31.65 8.29
N ASN A 138 36.62 -31.08 9.41
CA ASN A 138 37.20 -31.37 10.73
C ASN A 138 36.93 -32.82 11.18
N SER A 139 35.78 -33.40 10.81
CA SER A 139 35.46 -34.79 11.10
C SER A 139 36.29 -35.78 10.27
N LEU A 140 36.60 -35.47 9.00
CA LEU A 140 37.47 -36.29 8.13
C LEU A 140 38.96 -36.13 8.48
N VAL A 141 39.39 -34.92 8.87
CA VAL A 141 40.77 -34.59 9.29
C VAL A 141 41.12 -35.21 10.66
N LEU A 142 40.14 -35.81 11.35
CA LEU A 142 40.32 -36.64 12.56
C LEU A 142 41.38 -37.74 12.38
N TYR A 143 41.64 -38.17 11.14
CA TYR A 143 42.63 -39.22 10.84
C TYR A 143 44.09 -38.75 10.96
N TRP A 144 44.39 -37.45 10.88
CA TRP A 144 45.77 -36.93 10.89
C TRP A 144 46.05 -35.98 12.06
N ARG A 145 45.31 -34.88 12.22
CA ARG A 145 45.28 -33.98 13.41
C ARG A 145 44.10 -33.01 13.29
N PRO A 146 43.01 -33.15 14.06
CA PRO A 146 41.86 -32.24 13.96
C PRO A 146 42.19 -30.84 14.50
N VAL A 147 41.77 -29.80 13.77
CA VAL A 147 41.89 -28.39 14.19
C VAL A 147 40.79 -28.04 15.20
N ASP A 148 39.59 -28.61 15.05
CA ASP A 148 38.46 -28.47 15.99
C ASP A 148 37.78 -29.84 16.22
N PRO A 149 38.23 -30.65 17.18
CA PRO A 149 37.62 -31.94 17.48
C PRO A 149 36.23 -31.78 18.13
N TYR A 150 35.38 -32.79 17.94
CA TYR A 150 34.06 -32.86 18.61
C TYR A 150 34.26 -32.68 20.13
N PRO A 151 33.61 -31.70 20.79
CA PRO A 151 32.31 -31.06 20.48
C PRO A 151 32.36 -29.70 19.75
N PHE A 152 33.38 -29.42 18.92
CA PHE A 152 33.51 -28.21 18.08
C PHE A 152 33.46 -26.89 18.87
N ILE A 153 34.42 -26.69 19.78
CA ILE A 153 34.46 -25.49 20.64
C ILE A 153 34.60 -24.21 19.82
N LEU A 154 35.43 -24.24 18.77
CA LEU A 154 35.68 -23.04 17.97
C LEU A 154 34.46 -22.66 17.14
N LEU A 155 33.80 -23.65 16.52
CA LEU A 155 32.57 -23.40 15.76
C LEU A 155 31.46 -22.86 16.67
N ASN A 156 31.27 -23.44 17.85
CA ASN A 156 30.27 -22.96 18.80
C ASN A 156 30.54 -21.54 19.29
N LEU A 157 31.81 -21.18 19.55
CA LEU A 157 32.19 -19.82 19.92
C LEU A 157 31.85 -18.81 18.80
N VAL A 158 32.20 -19.14 17.56
CA VAL A 158 31.92 -18.29 16.39
C VAL A 158 30.41 -18.12 16.18
N LEU A 159 29.63 -19.20 16.25
CA LEU A 159 28.17 -19.14 16.13
C LEU A 159 27.54 -18.28 17.23
N SER A 160 28.02 -18.41 18.47
CA SER A 160 27.51 -17.63 19.60
C SER A 160 27.81 -16.14 19.43
N CYS A 161 29.02 -15.80 18.94
CA CYS A 161 29.38 -14.42 18.62
C CYS A 161 28.53 -13.85 17.48
N LEU A 162 28.33 -14.61 16.40
CA LEU A 162 27.49 -14.20 15.27
C LEU A 162 26.04 -13.97 15.69
N ALA A 163 25.46 -14.88 16.49
CA ALA A 163 24.09 -14.73 16.99
C ALA A 163 23.94 -13.50 17.90
N SER A 164 24.93 -13.24 18.77
CA SER A 164 24.95 -12.07 19.64
C SER A 164 24.99 -10.74 18.86
N VAL A 165 25.76 -10.69 17.76
CA VAL A 165 25.85 -9.50 16.90
C VAL A 165 24.62 -9.32 16.01
N GLN A 166 23.99 -10.41 15.56
CA GLN A 166 22.81 -10.34 14.70
C GLN A 166 21.54 -9.90 15.43
N ALA A 167 21.37 -10.25 16.72
CA ALA A 167 20.15 -9.90 17.46
C ALA A 167 19.86 -8.38 17.54
N PRO A 168 20.84 -7.50 17.82
CA PRO A 168 20.66 -6.04 17.74
C PRO A 168 20.43 -5.51 16.32
N ILE A 169 21.09 -6.11 15.32
CA ILE A 169 21.00 -5.68 13.91
C ILE A 169 19.62 -5.96 13.31
N ILE A 170 18.93 -7.02 13.75
CA ILE A 170 17.56 -7.33 13.31
C ILE A 170 16.53 -6.46 14.07
N MET A 171 16.90 -5.90 15.22
CA MET A 171 16.00 -5.14 16.09
C MET A 171 15.95 -3.63 15.75
N MET A 172 16.91 -3.10 14.98
CA MET A 172 16.92 -1.71 14.49
C MET A 172 16.63 -1.65 13.00
#